data_AF-A0A916IC75-F1
#
_entry.id   AF-A0A916IC75-F1
#
_cell.length_a   1.000
_cell.length_b   1.000
_cell.length_c   1.000
_cell.angle_alpha   90.00
_cell.angle_beta   90.00
_cell.angle_gamma   90.00
#
_symmetry.space_group_name_H-M   'P 1'
#
loop_
_entity.id
_entity.type
_entity.pdbx_description
1 polymer ?
#
loop_
_entity_poly.entity_id
_entity_poly.type
_entity_poly.pdbx_seq_one_letter_code
_entity_poly.pdbx_strand_id
1 'polypeptide(L)'
;TEHWHGVAIAACEQCGRNVLPTVHAPLEFGAWLAQVRDAPMSHNPPGRKLILLPQGAAALHELPKPQGTVTLLIGPEGGFTADEEQLAQHAGFIPIRLGARILRTETAAVAGIAALQAVWGDFN
;
A
#
# COMPACT_ATOMS: atom_id res chain seq x y z
N THR A 1 -9.07 -1.94 17.88
CA THR A 1 -7.66 -1.73 17.46
C THR A 1 -6.67 -2.43 18.37
N GLU A 2 -6.96 -2.59 19.67
CA GLU A 2 -6.06 -3.25 20.64
C GLU A 2 -5.59 -4.65 20.21
N HIS A 3 -6.48 -5.49 19.66
CA HIS A 3 -6.08 -6.80 19.16
C HIS A 3 -5.02 -6.73 18.05
N TRP A 4 -5.18 -5.84 17.06
CA TRP A 4 -4.20 -5.66 15.98
C TRP A 4 -2.88 -5.09 16.47
N HIS A 5 -2.91 -4.24 17.50
CA HIS A 5 -1.69 -3.75 18.15
C HIS A 5 -0.94 -4.91 18.81
N GLY A 6 -1.65 -5.80 19.51
CA GLY A 6 -1.05 -7.01 20.10
C GLY A 6 -0.40 -7.92 19.06
N VAL A 7 -1.05 -8.14 17.91
CA VAL A 7 -0.47 -8.91 16.80
C VAL A 7 0.78 -8.24 16.23
N ALA A 8 0.77 -6.91 16.05
CA ALA A 8 1.92 -6.17 15.54
C ALA A 8 3.13 -6.21 16.49
N ILE A 9 2.90 -6.15 17.81
CA ILE A 9 3.94 -6.28 18.84
C ILE A 9 4.56 -7.68 18.77
N ALA A 10 3.74 -8.73 18.85
CA ALA A 10 4.22 -10.11 18.81
C ALA A 10 5.00 -10.42 17.53
N ALA A 11 4.57 -9.88 16.38
CA ALA A 11 5.29 -10.01 15.12
C ALA A 11 6.66 -9.32 15.16
N CYS A 12 6.77 -8.11 15.74
CA CYS A 12 8.05 -7.42 15.88
C CYS A 12 9.03 -8.16 16.79
N GLU A 13 8.53 -8.72 17.90
CA GLU A 13 9.31 -9.57 18.81
C GLU A 13 9.86 -10.81 18.10
N GLN A 14 9.01 -11.47 17.29
CA GLN A 14 9.40 -12.69 16.58
C GLN A 14 10.39 -12.42 15.44
N CYS A 15 10.24 -11.31 14.71
CA CYS A 15 11.10 -10.99 13.56
C CYS A 15 12.31 -10.10 13.91
N GLY A 16 12.46 -9.69 15.18
CA GLY A 16 13.59 -8.89 15.65
C GLY A 16 13.54 -7.41 15.23
N ARG A 17 12.35 -6.88 14.91
CA ARG A 17 12.20 -5.48 14.47
C ARG A 17 12.06 -4.55 15.68
N ASN A 18 13.00 -3.60 15.82
CA ASN A 18 13.02 -2.63 16.94
C ASN A 18 12.13 -1.39 16.74
N VAL A 19 11.32 -1.36 15.68
CA VAL A 19 10.43 -0.24 15.36
C VAL A 19 9.02 -0.78 15.12
N LEU A 20 8.12 -0.48 16.05
CA LEU A 20 6.73 -0.91 15.97
C LEU A 20 6.00 -0.17 14.84
N PRO A 21 5.32 -0.86 13.90
CA PRO A 21 4.50 -0.21 12.90
C PRO A 21 3.28 0.46 13.55
N THR A 22 2.91 1.65 13.07
CA THR A 22 1.71 2.33 13.52
C THR A 22 0.47 1.69 12.91
N VAL A 23 -0.47 1.24 13.75
CA VAL A 23 -1.78 0.74 13.32
C VAL A 23 -2.83 1.80 13.65
N HIS A 24 -3.26 2.53 12.62
CA HIS A 24 -4.26 3.59 12.73
C HIS A 24 -5.67 3.04 12.99
N ALA A 25 -6.56 3.90 13.50
CA ALA A 25 -7.98 3.56 13.60
C ALA A 25 -8.59 3.43 12.19
N PRO A 26 -9.57 2.52 11.99
CA PRO A 26 -10.29 2.43 10.72
C PRO A 26 -10.95 3.75 10.37
N LEU A 27 -10.96 4.07 9.07
CA LEU A 27 -11.62 5.25 8.51
C LEU A 27 -12.44 4.80 7.30
N GLU A 28 -13.50 5.55 7.03
CA GLU A 28 -14.21 5.44 5.76
C GLU A 28 -13.26 5.74 4.60
N PHE A 29 -13.35 4.94 3.53
CA PHE A 29 -12.37 4.96 2.44
C PHE A 29 -12.24 6.35 1.80
N GLY A 30 -13.36 7.01 1.51
CA GLY A 30 -13.36 8.37 0.95
C GLY A 30 -12.76 9.41 1.89
N ALA A 31 -13.01 9.30 3.21
CA ALA A 31 -12.45 10.19 4.21
C ALA A 31 -10.92 10.01 4.33
N TRP A 32 -10.45 8.76 4.29
CA TRP A 32 -9.02 8.45 4.26
C TRP A 32 -8.34 8.96 2.97
N LEU A 33 -8.97 8.76 1.81
CA LEU A 33 -8.43 9.27 0.54
C LEU A 33 -8.31 10.79 0.52
N ALA A 34 -9.28 11.52 1.07
CA ALA A 34 -9.20 12.97 1.21
C ALA A 34 -7.99 13.38 2.07
N GLN A 35 -7.75 12.70 3.20
CA GLN A 35 -6.57 12.95 4.05
C GLN A 35 -5.26 12.67 3.30
N VAL A 36 -5.19 11.57 2.53
CA VAL A 36 -3.99 11.22 1.76
C VAL A 36 -3.75 12.18 0.60
N ARG A 37 -4.79 12.71 -0.02
CA ARG A 37 -4.71 13.72 -1.10
C ARG A 37 -4.20 15.06 -0.55
N ASP A 38 -4.80 15.50 0.55
CA ASP A 38 -4.59 16.83 1.12
C ASP A 38 -3.44 16.87 2.12
N ALA A 39 -2.86 15.71 2.47
CA ALA A 39 -1.65 15.61 3.26
C ALA A 39 -0.58 16.52 2.63
N PRO A 40 0.00 17.45 3.42
CA PRO A 40 1.10 18.25 2.92
C PRO A 40 2.16 17.32 2.34
N MET A 41 2.81 17.75 1.27
CA MET A 41 4.04 17.14 0.77
C MET A 41 5.15 17.33 1.82
N SER A 42 4.99 16.71 2.99
CA SER A 42 5.89 16.79 4.14
C SER A 42 7.19 16.04 3.86
N HIS A 43 7.18 15.20 2.83
CA HIS A 43 8.35 14.50 2.34
C HIS A 43 8.81 15.20 1.07
N ASN A 44 9.98 15.83 1.15
CA ASN A 44 10.78 16.21 -0.01
C ASN A 44 11.94 15.22 -0.08
N PRO A 45 11.95 14.28 -1.03
CA PRO A 45 11.09 14.20 -2.22
C PRO A 45 9.71 13.55 -1.98
N PRO A 46 8.72 13.79 -2.89
CA PRO A 46 7.39 13.20 -2.82
C PRO A 46 7.40 11.70 -2.58
N GLY A 47 6.47 11.24 -1.75
CA GLY A 47 6.13 9.83 -1.67
C GLY A 47 5.39 9.36 -2.94
N ARG A 48 5.33 8.03 -3.12
CA ARG A 48 4.58 7.38 -4.20
C ARG A 48 3.35 6.66 -3.66
N LYS A 49 2.22 6.83 -4.33
CA LYS A 49 0.96 6.15 -4.02
C LYS A 49 0.67 5.10 -5.09
N LEU A 50 0.43 3.87 -4.68
CA LEU A 50 0.23 2.70 -5.53
C LEU A 50 -1.07 2.00 -5.16
N ILE A 51 -1.87 1.61 -6.13
CA ILE A 51 -3.10 0.83 -5.92
C ILE A 51 -3.00 -0.49 -6.68
N LEU A 52 -3.27 -1.60 -5.99
CA LEU A 52 -3.32 -2.93 -6.63
C LEU A 52 -4.65 -3.11 -7.36
N LEU A 53 -4.60 -3.16 -8.69
CA LEU A 53 -5.77 -3.44 -9.53
C LEU A 53 -5.51 -4.67 -10.41
N PRO A 54 -6.54 -5.50 -10.67
CA PRO A 54 -6.39 -6.71 -11.47
C PRO A 54 -6.16 -6.42 -12.96
N GLN A 55 -6.56 -5.25 -13.46
CA GLN A 55 -6.52 -4.87 -14.88
C GLN A 55 -6.04 -3.42 -15.05
N GLY A 56 -5.61 -3.06 -16.27
CA GLY A 56 -5.28 -1.67 -16.63
C GLY A 56 -4.06 -1.07 -15.90
N ALA A 57 -3.21 -1.91 -15.33
CA ALA A 57 -2.17 -1.51 -14.38
C ALA A 57 -0.75 -1.82 -14.85
N ALA A 58 0.20 -0.95 -14.51
CA ALA A 58 1.62 -1.10 -14.86
C ALA A 58 2.28 -2.24 -14.06
N ALA A 59 3.35 -2.83 -14.58
CA ALA A 59 4.18 -3.71 -13.77
C ALA A 59 5.04 -2.87 -12.82
N LEU A 60 5.19 -3.31 -11.57
CA LEU A 60 5.91 -2.53 -10.55
C LEU A 60 7.35 -2.15 -10.97
N HIS A 61 8.05 -3.06 -11.66
CA HIS A 61 9.43 -2.86 -12.11
C HIS A 61 9.58 -1.86 -13.25
N GLU A 62 8.48 -1.49 -13.93
CA GLU A 62 8.48 -0.47 -14.98
C GLU A 62 8.49 0.95 -14.38
N LEU A 63 8.20 1.09 -13.09
CA LEU A 63 8.15 2.38 -12.41
C LEU A 63 9.54 2.73 -11.82
N PRO A 64 10.00 3.98 -11.96
CA PRO A 64 11.32 4.39 -11.46
C PRO A 64 11.37 4.32 -9.93
N LYS A 65 12.48 3.99 -9.28
CA LYS A 65 12.53 3.93 -7.80
C LYS A 65 12.02 5.24 -7.15
N PRO A 66 11.03 5.19 -6.24
CA PRO A 66 10.59 6.38 -5.54
C PRO A 66 11.69 6.83 -4.57
N GLN A 67 11.84 8.14 -4.42
CA GLN A 67 12.82 8.70 -3.49
C GLN A 67 12.23 8.95 -2.09
N GLY A 68 10.90 9.00 -1.97
CA GLY A 68 10.17 9.16 -0.71
C GLY A 68 9.47 7.89 -0.24
N THR A 69 8.51 8.06 0.68
CA THR A 69 7.69 6.96 1.20
C THR A 69 6.84 6.30 0.11
N VAL A 70 6.47 5.05 0.31
CA VAL A 70 5.52 4.35 -0.56
C VAL A 70 4.23 4.06 0.22
N THR A 71 3.10 4.47 -0.33
CA THR A 71 1.76 4.08 0.12
C THR A 71 1.22 3.03 -0.83
N LEU A 72 0.92 1.84 -0.31
CA LEU A 72 0.32 0.75 -1.06
C LEU A 72 -1.14 0.58 -0.61
N LEU A 73 -2.08 0.71 -1.54
CA LEU A 73 -3.51 0.53 -1.33
C LEU A 73 -3.95 -0.85 -1.87
N ILE A 74 -4.64 -1.60 -1.01
CA ILE A 74 -5.09 -2.96 -1.24
C ILE A 74 -6.58 -3.02 -0.94
N GLY A 75 -7.35 -3.56 -1.87
CA GLY A 75 -8.81 -3.66 -1.74
C GLY A 75 -9.27 -4.87 -0.92
N PRO A 76 -10.54 -4.88 -0.49
CA PRO A 76 -11.17 -6.03 0.12
C PRO A 76 -11.33 -7.18 -0.90
N GLU A 77 -11.90 -8.31 -0.47
CA GLU A 77 -12.10 -9.49 -1.32
C GLU A 77 -12.94 -9.20 -2.57
N GLY A 78 -13.86 -8.23 -2.48
CA GLY A 78 -14.69 -7.76 -3.59
C GLY A 78 -13.99 -6.80 -4.56
N GLY A 79 -12.76 -6.39 -4.26
CA GLY A 79 -12.03 -5.36 -5.01
C GLY A 79 -12.57 -3.95 -4.76
N PHE A 80 -12.17 -3.03 -5.64
CA PHE A 80 -12.69 -1.66 -5.66
C PHE A 80 -13.80 -1.56 -6.70
N THR A 81 -14.80 -0.73 -6.41
CA THR A 81 -15.75 -0.28 -7.42
C THR A 81 -15.08 0.68 -8.41
N ALA A 82 -15.66 0.86 -9.59
CA ALA A 82 -15.13 1.81 -10.58
C ALA A 82 -15.00 3.24 -10.00
N ASP A 83 -15.96 3.69 -9.20
CA ASP A 83 -15.94 5.01 -8.57
C ASP A 83 -14.80 5.13 -7.55
N GLU A 84 -14.55 4.07 -6.77
CA GLU A 84 -13.44 4.02 -5.81
C GLU A 84 -12.07 4.02 -6.50
N GLU A 85 -11.93 3.29 -7.61
CA GLU A 85 -10.71 3.31 -8.42
C GLU A 85 -10.44 4.69 -8.99
N GLN A 86 -11.47 5.36 -9.52
CA GLN A 86 -11.35 6.73 -10.03
C GLN A 86 -11.00 7.70 -8.90
N LEU A 87 -11.62 7.58 -7.74
CA LEU A 87 -11.33 8.44 -6.59
C LEU A 87 -9.88 8.28 -6.11
N ALA A 88 -9.38 7.04 -6.05
CA ALA A 88 -8.00 6.77 -5.70
C ALA A 88 -7.02 7.36 -6.74
N GLN A 89 -7.30 7.20 -8.03
CA GLN A 89 -6.48 7.79 -9.10
C GLN A 89 -6.46 9.31 -9.03
N HIS A 90 -7.59 9.96 -8.77
CA HIS A 90 -7.66 11.41 -8.53
C HIS A 90 -6.87 11.85 -7.28
N ALA A 91 -6.70 10.97 -6.29
CA ALA A 91 -5.84 11.18 -5.12
C ALA A 91 -4.35 10.92 -5.40
N GLY A 92 -4.00 10.57 -6.64
CA GLY A 92 -2.62 10.35 -7.12
C GLY A 92 -2.13 8.92 -7.02
N PHE A 93 -3.01 7.93 -6.81
CA PHE A 93 -2.63 6.53 -6.82
C PHE A 93 -2.40 6.02 -8.24
N ILE A 94 -1.26 5.36 -8.45
CA ILE A 94 -0.89 4.75 -9.73
C ILE A 94 -1.30 3.26 -9.68
N PRO A 95 -2.12 2.78 -10.64
CA PRO A 95 -2.45 1.36 -10.75
C PRO A 95 -1.24 0.49 -11.04
N ILE A 96 -1.04 -0.53 -10.21
CA ILE A 96 -0.03 -1.57 -10.40
C ILE A 96 -0.63 -2.99 -10.29
N ARG A 97 0.00 -3.96 -10.96
CA ARG A 97 -0.37 -5.39 -10.89
C ARG A 97 0.79 -6.26 -10.42
N LEU A 98 0.47 -7.35 -9.73
CA LEU A 98 1.43 -8.36 -9.28
C LEU A 98 1.32 -9.64 -10.12
N GLY A 99 1.64 -9.51 -11.41
CA GLY A 99 1.51 -10.58 -12.39
C GLY A 99 0.10 -10.73 -12.96
N ALA A 100 -0.15 -11.85 -13.65
CA ALA A 100 -1.38 -12.08 -14.41
C ALA A 100 -2.53 -12.68 -13.59
N ARG A 101 -2.27 -13.11 -12.36
CA ARG A 101 -3.26 -13.81 -11.52
C ARG A 101 -3.83 -12.84 -10.49
N ILE A 102 -5.14 -12.95 -10.26
CA ILE A 102 -5.78 -12.25 -9.15
C ILE A 102 -5.34 -12.93 -7.85
N LEU A 103 -4.76 -12.15 -6.95
CA LEU A 103 -4.38 -12.60 -5.62
C LEU A 103 -5.52 -12.32 -4.64
N ARG A 104 -5.70 -13.19 -3.65
CA ARG A 104 -6.58 -12.89 -2.51
C ARG A 104 -5.99 -11.72 -1.71
N THR A 105 -6.85 -10.97 -1.01
CA THR A 105 -6.48 -9.74 -0.29
C THR A 105 -5.29 -9.93 0.64
N GLU A 106 -5.28 -11.00 1.43
CA GLU A 106 -4.19 -11.33 2.35
C GLU A 106 -2.87 -11.66 1.62
N THR A 107 -2.95 -12.37 0.49
CA THR A 107 -1.78 -12.69 -0.34
C THR A 107 -1.25 -11.45 -1.04
N ALA A 108 -2.15 -10.59 -1.54
CA ALA A 108 -1.80 -9.34 -2.22
C ALA A 108 -0.99 -8.41 -1.30
N ALA A 109 -1.31 -8.36 0.00
CA ALA A 109 -0.57 -7.58 0.98
C ALA A 109 0.87 -8.04 1.16
N VAL A 110 1.07 -9.32 1.46
CA VAL A 110 2.42 -9.85 1.69
C VAL A 110 3.23 -9.84 0.39
N ALA A 111 2.63 -10.23 -0.74
CA ALA A 111 3.29 -10.21 -2.04
C ALA A 111 3.65 -8.79 -2.50
N GLY A 112 2.78 -7.80 -2.25
CA GLY A 112 3.03 -6.40 -2.57
C GLY A 112 4.20 -5.83 -1.80
N ILE A 113 4.27 -6.07 -0.49
CA ILE A 113 5.41 -5.64 0.34
C ILE A 113 6.70 -6.34 -0.12
N ALA A 114 6.67 -7.66 -0.35
CA ALA A 114 7.83 -8.40 -0.82
C ALA A 114 8.33 -7.90 -2.19
N ALA A 115 7.42 -7.62 -3.13
CA ALA A 115 7.77 -7.06 -4.43
C ALA A 115 8.38 -5.64 -4.31
N LEU A 116 7.85 -4.81 -3.43
CA LEU A 116 8.43 -3.49 -3.15
C LEU A 116 9.84 -3.60 -2.56
N GLN A 117 10.06 -4.52 -1.62
CA GLN A 117 11.40 -4.75 -1.05
C GLN A 117 12.39 -5.30 -2.09
N ALA A 118 11.95 -6.24 -2.94
CA ALA A 118 12.75 -6.79 -4.03
C ALA A 118 13.16 -5.72 -5.05
N VAL A 119 12.26 -4.82 -5.44
CA VAL A 119 12.56 -3.84 -6.50
C VAL A 119 13.25 -2.59 -5.93
N TRP A 120 12.85 -2.11 -4.75
CA TRP A 120 13.28 -0.81 -4.22
C TRP A 120 13.86 -0.83 -2.81
N GLY A 121 13.74 -1.94 -2.09
CA GLY A 121 14.16 -2.06 -0.70
C GLY A 121 15.42 -2.90 -0.50
N ASP A 122 15.41 -3.68 0.57
CA ASP A 122 16.58 -4.36 1.15
C ASP A 122 16.70 -5.85 0.80
N PHE A 123 15.89 -6.36 -0.14
CA PHE A 123 16.01 -7.73 -0.65
C PHE A 123 17.07 -7.88 -1.76
N ASN A 124 17.81 -6.81 -2.07
CA ASN A 124 18.89 -6.81 -3.05
C ASN A 124 20.26 -6.91 -2.38
#